data_AF-A0A2E3XAB4-F1
#
_entry.id   AF-A0A2E3XAB4-F1
#
_cell.length_a   1.000
_cell.length_b   1.000
_cell.length_c   1.000
_cell.angle_alpha   90.00
_cell.angle_beta   90.00
_cell.angle_gamma   90.00
#
_symmetry.space_group_name_H-M   'P 1'
#
loop_
_entity.id
_entity.type
_entity.pdbx_description
1 polymer ?
#
loop_
_entity_poly.entity_id
_entity_poly.type
_entity_poly.pdbx_seq_one_letter_code
_entity_poly.pdbx_strand_id
1 'polypeptide(L)' 'MKNFILKELFWLIVFSLSSLFLSFIFLSFLKLTYSEPVMNDIEKVFTFQLYFIGCIISLISLYIVRITVSVLKKMI' A
#
# COMPACT_ATOMS: atom_id res chain seq x y z
N MET A 1 12.20 6.14 24.78
CA MET A 1 10.84 5.67 24.47
C MET A 1 10.06 6.64 23.57
N LYS A 2 9.92 7.92 23.94
CA LYS A 2 9.22 8.94 23.12
C LYS A 2 9.79 9.11 21.70
N ASN A 3 11.11 9.13 21.55
CA ASN A 3 11.78 9.27 20.24
C ASN A 3 11.64 8.03 19.35
N PHE A 4 11.49 6.83 19.95
CA PHE A 4 11.30 5.59 19.20
C PHE A 4 9.89 5.54 18.61
N ILE A 5 8.88 5.90 19.41
CA ILE A 5 7.48 5.97 18.97
C ILE A 5 7.28 7.01 17.86
N LEU A 6 7.90 8.19 17.97
CA LEU A 6 7.84 9.23 16.93
C LEU A 6 8.45 8.75 15.61
N LYS A 7 9.58 8.05 15.67
CA LYS A 7 10.24 7.51 14.48
C LYS A 7 9.40 6.43 13.80
N GLU A 8 8.75 5.58 14.58
CA GLU A 8 7.90 4.50 14.07
C GLU A 8 6.60 5.04 13.45
N LEU A 9 5.97 6.03 14.10
CA LEU A 9 4.82 6.77 13.54
C LEU A 9 5.17 7.47 12.23
N PHE A 10 6.34 8.09 12.15
CA PHE A 10 6.79 8.73 10.91
C PHE A 10 6.93 7.72 9.77
N TRP A 11 7.55 6.55 10.04
CA TRP A 11 7.64 5.47 9.05
C TRP A 11 6.27 4.94 8.64
N LEU A 12 5.33 4.81 9.58
CA LEU A 12 3.96 4.39 9.29
C LEU A 12 3.26 5.37 8.35
N ILE A 13 3.41 6.67 8.56
CA ILE A 13 2.84 7.70 7.67
C ILE A 13 3.44 7.60 6.26
N VAL A 14 4.76 7.48 6.15
CA VAL A 14 5.44 7.34 4.85
C VAL A 14 4.98 6.07 4.11
N PHE A 15 4.84 4.96 4.83
CA PHE A 15 4.34 3.72 4.27
C PHE A 15 2.87 3.77 3.89
N SER A 16 2.04 4.45 4.69
CA SER A 16 0.64 4.67 4.37
C SER A 16 0.49 5.47 3.07
N LEU A 17 1.24 6.57 2.94
CA LEU A 17 1.28 7.36 1.71
C LEU A 17 1.75 6.54 0.51
N SER A 18 2.83 5.77 0.67
CA SER A 18 3.38 4.92 -0.40
C SER A 18 2.42 3.79 -0.81
N SER A 19 1.68 3.24 0.15
CA SER A 19 0.68 2.20 -0.07
C SER A 19 -0.47 2.67 -0.96
N LEU A 20 -0.92 3.92 -0.81
CA LEU A 20 -1.95 4.50 -1.68
C LEU A 20 -1.48 4.49 -3.15
N PHE A 21 -0.24 4.93 -3.41
CA PHE A 21 0.34 4.88 -4.76
C PHE A 21 0.48 3.45 -5.29
N LEU A 22 0.94 2.51 -4.46
CA LEU A 22 1.06 1.10 -4.84
C LEU A 22 -0.30 0.46 -5.16
N SER A 23 -1.34 0.81 -4.40
CA SER A 23 -2.70 0.30 -4.63
C SER A 23 -3.27 0.82 -5.96
N PHE A 24 -2.98 2.07 -6.32
CA PHE A 24 -3.31 2.60 -7.66
C PHE A 24 -2.61 1.83 -8.78
N ILE A 25 -1.31 1.53 -8.61
CA ILE A 25 -0.56 0.71 -9.56
C ILE A 25 -1.18 -0.69 -9.68
N PHE A 26 -1.56 -1.30 -8.56
CA PHE A 26 -2.23 -2.61 -8.53
C PHE A 26 -3.58 -2.59 -9.28
N LEU A 27 -4.41 -1.58 -9.07
CA LEU A 27 -5.66 -1.41 -9.82
C LEU A 27 -5.41 -1.17 -11.31
N SER A 28 -4.35 -0.44 -11.66
CA SER A 28 -3.95 -0.21 -13.05
C SER A 28 -3.56 -1.52 -13.75
N PHE A 29 -2.84 -2.42 -13.07
CA PHE A 29 -2.56 -3.77 -13.58
C PHE A 29 -3.82 -4.59 -13.84
N LEU A 30 -4.86 -4.39 -13.04
CA LEU A 30 -6.15 -5.06 -13.19
C LEU A 30 -7.06 -4.36 -14.21
N LYS A 31 -6.61 -3.26 -14.84
CA LYS A 31 -7.41 -2.39 -15.73
C LYS A 31 -8.70 -1.86 -15.08
N LEU A 32 -8.81 -1.90 -13.75
CA LEU A 32 -9.93 -1.37 -12.98
C LEU A 32 -9.73 0.11 -12.68
N THR A 33 -9.43 0.89 -13.71
CA THR A 33 -9.25 2.34 -13.58
C THR A 33 -10.52 3.04 -14.00
N TYR A 34 -11.01 3.98 -13.19
CA TYR A 34 -12.24 4.77 -13.39
C TYR A 34 -12.30 5.54 -14.75
N SER A 35 -11.23 5.46 -15.55
CA SER A 35 -11.11 6.10 -16.86
C SER A 35 -11.80 5.31 -18.00
N GLU A 36 -12.32 4.11 -17.75
CA GLU A 36 -13.12 3.39 -18.75
C GLU A 36 -14.61 3.80 -18.64
N PRO A 37 -15.24 4.29 -19.73
CA PRO A 37 -16.54 4.95 -19.70
C PRO A 37 -17.75 4.00 -19.49
N VAL A 38 -17.53 2.69 -19.33
CA VAL A 38 -18.59 1.67 -19.24
C VAL A 38 -18.45 0.84 -17.95
N MET A 39 -18.10 1.47 -16.83
CA MET A 39 -18.00 0.75 -15.55
C MET A 39 -19.37 0.72 -14.86
N ASN A 40 -19.93 -0.48 -14.68
CA ASN A 40 -21.21 -0.68 -14.02
C ASN A 40 -21.12 -0.28 -12.52
N ASP A 41 -22.23 0.09 -11.87
CA ASP A 41 -22.19 0.56 -10.48
C ASP A 41 -21.66 -0.50 -9.50
N ILE A 42 -21.86 -1.78 -9.82
CA ILE A 42 -21.28 -2.92 -9.08
C ILE A 42 -19.75 -2.92 -9.19
N GLU A 43 -19.21 -2.69 -10.40
CA GLU A 43 -17.77 -2.70 -10.65
C GLU A 43 -17.07 -1.52 -9.99
N LYS A 44 -17.74 -0.36 -9.88
CA LYS A 44 -17.24 0.78 -9.10
C LYS A 44 -17.08 0.43 -7.62
N VAL A 45 -18.09 -0.21 -7.03
CA VAL A 45 -18.02 -0.66 -5.62
C VAL A 45 -16.92 -1.70 -5.45
N PHE A 46 -16.82 -2.66 -6.38
CA PHE A 46 -15.77 -3.69 -6.34
C PHE A 46 -14.37 -3.08 -6.45
N THR A 47 -14.16 -2.11 -7.34
CA THR A 47 -12.88 -1.40 -7.50
C THR A 47 -12.48 -0.68 -6.23
N PHE A 48 -13.44 -0.03 -5.57
CA PHE A 48 -13.19 0.65 -4.29
C PHE A 48 -12.85 -0.33 -3.16
N GLN A 49 -13.53 -1.48 -3.09
CA GLN A 49 -13.17 -2.54 -2.15
C GLN A 49 -11.77 -3.10 -2.44
N LEU A 50 -11.46 -3.36 -3.71
CA LEU A 50 -10.15 -3.85 -4.13
C LEU A 50 -9.05 -2.83 -3.83
N TYR A 51 -9.33 -1.53 -3.98
CA TYR A 51 -8.41 -0.46 -3.60
C TYR A 51 -8.06 -0.53 -2.11
N PHE A 52 -9.06 -0.69 -1.25
CA PHE A 52 -8.83 -0.80 0.19
C PHE A 52 -8.02 -2.04 0.55
N ILE A 53 -8.34 -3.19 -0.06
CA ILE A 53 -7.59 -4.44 0.13
C ILE A 53 -6.15 -4.26 -0.37
N GLY A 54 -5.97 -3.64 -1.54
CA GLY A 54 -4.67 -3.31 -2.13
C GLY A 54 -3.83 -2.43 -1.20
N CYS A 55 -4.43 -1.42 -0.57
CA CYS A 55 -3.75 -0.56 0.40
C CYS A 55 -3.27 -1.35 1.64
N ILE A 56 -4.10 -2.26 2.17
CA ILE A 56 -3.71 -3.08 3.33
C ILE A 56 -2.56 -4.01 2.96
N ILE A 57 -2.66 -4.70 1.82
CA ILE A 57 -1.62 -5.61 1.33
C ILE A 57 -0.31 -4.85 1.09
N SER A 58 -0.38 -3.66 0.49
CA SER A 58 0.77 -2.81 0.20
C SER A 58 1.46 -2.31 1.47
N LEU A 59 0.69 -1.99 2.51
CA LEU A 59 1.23 -1.64 3.83
C LEU A 59 2.01 -2.80 4.45
N ILE A 60 1.43 -4.00 4.41
CA ILE A 60 2.08 -5.21 4.93
C ILE A 60 3.36 -5.51 4.14
N SER A 61 3.32 -5.43 2.80
CA SER A 61 4.49 -5.72 1.98
C SER A 61 5.64 -4.74 2.23
N LEU A 62 5.36 -3.43 2.35
CA LEU A 62 6.38 -2.43 2.68
C LEU A 62 7.02 -2.70 4.05
N TYR A 63 6.22 -3.12 5.02
CA TYR A 63 6.71 -3.49 6.35
C TYR A 63 7.62 -4.72 6.30
N ILE A 64 7.24 -5.76 5.56
CA ILE A 64 8.07 -6.96 5.36
C ILE A 64 9.40 -6.58 4.71
N VAL A 65 9.38 -5.80 3.62
CA VAL A 65 10.60 -5.35 2.91
C VAL A 65 11.53 -4.60 3.86
N ARG A 66 11.00 -3.73 4.73
CA ARG A 66 11.82 -3.03 5.75
C ARG A 66 12.50 -4.00 6.71
N ILE A 67 11.77 -5.00 7.21
CA ILE A 67 12.35 -6.02 8.09
C ILE A 67 13.46 -6.76 7.36
N THR A 68 13.19 -7.24 6.14
CA THR A 68 14.16 -7.98 5.32
C THR A 68 15.42 -7.17 5.05
N VAL A 69 15.30 -5.89 4.65
CA VAL A 69 16.46 -5.01 4.43
C VAL A 69 17.23 -4.77 5.73
N SER A 70 16.55 -4.65 6.86
CA SER A 70 17.19 -4.47 8.17
C SER A 70 17.96 -5.71 8.62
N VAL A 71 17.45 -6.91 8.32
CA VAL A 71 18.13 -8.18 8.58
C VAL A 71 19.34 -8.34 7.64
N LEU A 72 19.16 -8.09 6.34
CA LEU A 72 20.26 -8.15 5.36
C LEU A 72 21.42 -7.23 5.73
N LYS A 73 21.12 -5.99 6.15
CA LYS A 73 22.14 -5.03 6.63
C LYS A 73 22.86 -5.45 7.91
N LYS A 74 22.35 -6.43 8.67
CA LYS A 74 23.02 -6.99 9.84
C LYS A 74 23.88 -8.21 9.50
N MET A 75 23.61 -8.88 8.38
CA MET A 75 24.35 -10.06 7.94
C MET A 75 25.59 -9.71 7.12
N ILE A 76 25.55 -8.58 6.40
CA ILE A 76 26.70 -7.95 5.74
C ILE A 76 27.41 -7.04 6.75
#